data_AF-A0A844Y5F0-F1
#
_entry.id   AF-A0A844Y5F0-F1
#
_cell.length_a   1.000
_cell.length_b   1.000
_cell.length_c   1.000
_cell.angle_alpha   90.00
_cell.angle_beta   90.00
_cell.angle_gamma   90.00
#
_symmetry.space_group_name_H-M   'P 1'
#
loop_
_entity.id
_entity.type
_entity.pdbx_description
1 polymer ?
#
loop_
_entity_poly.entity_id
_entity_poly.type
_entity_poly.pdbx_seq_one_letter_code
_entity_poly.pdbx_strand_id
1 'polypeptide(L)'
;MGEIETRADCSRCAALCCIAYPSDDMPGFSARKAAGEPCPKLGRDGLCTIYERREEEGFAGCIRYECFGAGQHVVETLFAGRDWRSDPALLPAMVENFLAMRPVSDLLFLARRAEARGGEVADIVERLETMASSRESLIAAEGLASCERDLRALYRQLGPERD
;
A
#
# COMPACT_ATOMS: atom_id res chain seq x y z
N MET A 1 8.55 -14.42 -12.09
CA MET A 1 7.70 -13.93 -10.99
C MET A 1 6.61 -13.09 -11.62
N GLY A 2 5.34 -13.24 -11.25
CA GLY A 2 4.25 -12.48 -11.87
C GLY A 2 4.32 -10.99 -11.49
N GLU A 3 3.80 -10.13 -12.37
CA GLU A 3 3.71 -8.69 -12.15
C GLU A 3 2.92 -8.38 -10.85
N ILE A 4 3.46 -7.51 -9.99
CA ILE A 4 2.78 -7.11 -8.74
C ILE A 4 1.56 -6.23 -9.07
N GLU A 5 0.34 -6.61 -8.69
CA GLU A 5 -0.84 -5.78 -8.98
C GLU A 5 -0.86 -4.46 -8.16
N THR A 6 -1.01 -3.30 -8.83
CA THR A 6 -1.06 -1.98 -8.16
C THR A 6 -2.47 -1.41 -8.02
N ARG A 7 -3.49 -2.10 -8.56
CA ARG A 7 -4.91 -1.78 -8.29
C ARG A 7 -5.29 -2.41 -6.96
N ALA A 8 -5.71 -1.60 -5.99
CA ALA A 8 -6.12 -2.15 -4.70
C ALA A 8 -7.36 -3.06 -4.83
N ASP A 9 -7.29 -4.19 -4.14
CA ASP A 9 -8.39 -5.11 -3.92
C ASP A 9 -8.46 -5.46 -2.44
N CYS A 10 -9.29 -4.71 -1.71
CA CYS A 10 -9.45 -4.89 -0.27
C CYS A 10 -9.98 -6.29 0.11
N SER A 11 -10.63 -7.01 -0.81
CA SER A 11 -11.14 -8.36 -0.56
C SER A 11 -10.03 -9.43 -0.47
N ARG A 12 -8.84 -9.11 -1.02
CA ARG A 12 -7.62 -9.92 -0.98
C ARG A 12 -6.63 -9.43 0.08
N CYS A 13 -7.08 -8.58 1.00
CA CYS A 13 -6.26 -8.02 2.07
C CYS A 13 -6.88 -8.34 3.44
N ALA A 14 -6.07 -8.21 4.50
CA ALA A 14 -6.46 -8.36 5.89
C ALA A 14 -6.67 -6.99 6.55
N ALA A 15 -7.26 -6.04 5.81
CA ALA A 15 -7.57 -4.67 6.25
C ALA A 15 -6.37 -3.82 6.75
N LEU A 16 -5.16 -4.08 6.24
CA LEU A 16 -3.92 -3.53 6.79
C LEU A 16 -3.87 -2.00 6.78
N CYS A 17 -4.38 -1.33 5.74
CA CYS A 17 -4.42 0.14 5.69
C CYS A 17 -5.37 0.76 6.74
N CYS A 18 -6.43 0.04 7.15
CA CYS A 18 -7.34 0.48 8.22
C CYS A 18 -6.75 0.29 9.62
N ILE A 19 -5.60 -0.39 9.74
CA ILE A 19 -4.99 -0.78 11.01
C ILE A 19 -3.64 -0.06 11.21
N ALA A 20 -2.78 -0.07 10.19
CA ALA A 20 -1.37 0.28 10.30
C ALA A 20 -1.10 1.71 10.79
N TYR A 21 -1.88 2.69 10.33
CA TYR A 21 -1.64 4.10 10.65
C TYR A 21 -2.40 4.57 11.89
N PRO A 22 -1.80 5.46 12.71
CA PRO A 22 -2.57 6.23 13.68
C PRO A 22 -3.47 7.23 12.93
N SER A 23 -4.61 7.56 13.52
CA SER A 23 -5.49 8.59 12.96
C SER A 23 -6.06 9.56 14.00
N ASP A 24 -5.50 9.54 15.21
CA ASP A 24 -5.81 10.59 16.18
C ASP A 24 -5.38 11.96 15.61
N ASP A 25 -6.32 12.90 15.61
CA ASP A 25 -6.18 14.25 15.06
C ASP A 25 -5.78 14.36 13.57
N MET A 26 -6.00 13.31 12.76
CA MET A 26 -5.73 13.37 11.31
C MET A 26 -6.96 13.88 10.52
N PRO A 27 -6.84 14.97 9.73
CA PRO A 27 -7.98 15.51 8.97
C PRO A 27 -8.59 14.49 8.01
N GLY A 28 -9.91 14.28 8.14
CA GLY A 28 -10.65 13.34 7.31
C GLY A 28 -10.54 11.87 7.74
N PHE A 29 -9.97 11.58 8.90
CA PHE A 29 -9.97 10.23 9.49
C PHE A 29 -10.65 10.27 10.87
N SER A 30 -11.98 10.22 10.88
CA SER A 30 -12.77 10.37 12.13
C SER A 30 -12.54 9.30 13.21
N ALA A 31 -11.94 8.16 12.88
CA ALA A 31 -11.59 7.16 13.87
C ALA A 31 -10.37 7.62 14.69
N ARG A 32 -10.55 7.89 15.98
CA ARG A 32 -9.43 8.03 16.91
C ARG A 32 -8.92 6.65 17.27
N LYS A 33 -7.67 6.34 16.88
CA LYS A 33 -7.03 5.05 17.12
C LYS A 33 -5.51 5.18 17.04
N ALA A 34 -4.81 4.30 17.75
CA ALA A 34 -3.36 4.18 17.66
C ALA A 34 -2.90 3.46 16.38
N ALA A 35 -1.60 3.53 16.09
CA ALA A 35 -0.99 2.71 15.05
C ALA A 35 -1.10 1.22 15.42
N GLY A 36 -1.47 0.37 14.46
CA GLY A 36 -1.69 -1.07 14.72
C GLY A 36 -3.03 -1.38 15.38
N GLU A 37 -3.84 -0.38 15.72
CA GLU A 37 -5.19 -0.57 16.25
C GLU A 37 -6.21 -0.64 15.10
N PRO A 38 -7.06 -1.68 15.04
CA PRO A 38 -8.11 -1.76 14.03
C PRO A 38 -9.10 -0.60 14.09
N CYS A 39 -9.45 -0.06 12.93
CA CYS A 39 -10.52 0.93 12.83
C CYS A 39 -11.82 0.41 13.45
N PRO A 40 -12.54 1.19 14.29
CA PRO A 40 -13.80 0.76 14.91
C PRO A 40 -14.94 0.55 13.89
N LYS A 41 -14.76 0.98 12.63
CA LYS A 41 -15.70 0.73 11.53
C LYS A 41 -15.36 -0.52 10.72
N LEU A 42 -14.34 -1.27 11.11
CA LEU A 42 -13.94 -2.51 10.46
C LEU A 42 -14.87 -3.66 10.86
N GLY A 43 -15.49 -4.28 9.86
CA GLY A 43 -16.32 -5.47 10.02
C GLY A 43 -15.49 -6.70 10.33
N ARG A 44 -16.15 -7.76 10.80
CA ARG A 44 -15.49 -9.06 11.07
C ARG A 44 -14.94 -9.72 9.80
N ASP A 45 -15.52 -9.39 8.66
CA ASP A 45 -15.10 -9.78 7.32
C ASP A 45 -13.86 -9.02 6.83
N GLY A 46 -13.41 -7.98 7.54
CA GLY A 46 -12.29 -7.14 7.13
C GLY A 46 -12.69 -6.00 6.18
N LEU A 47 -13.99 -5.74 6.01
CA LEU A 47 -14.50 -4.67 5.16
C LEU A 47 -15.04 -3.51 6.00
N CYS A 48 -15.06 -2.31 5.40
CA CYS A 48 -15.59 -1.13 6.08
C CYS A 48 -17.11 -1.19 6.17
N THR A 49 -17.66 -1.21 7.38
CA THR A 49 -19.11 -1.28 7.65
C THR A 49 -19.88 -0.03 7.21
N ILE A 50 -19.16 1.05 6.86
CA ILE A 50 -19.73 2.35 6.46
C ILE A 50 -19.20 2.80 5.09
N TYR A 51 -18.72 1.89 4.23
CA TYR A 51 -17.99 2.23 3.01
C TYR A 51 -18.67 3.31 2.14
N GLU A 52 -19.98 3.21 1.94
CA GLU A 52 -20.77 4.16 1.15
C GLU A 52 -21.06 5.48 1.90
N ARG A 53 -21.00 5.47 3.23
CA ARG A 53 -21.31 6.62 4.12
C ARG A 53 -20.06 7.27 4.70
N ARG A 54 -18.86 6.91 4.22
CA ARG A 54 -17.57 7.41 4.74
C ARG A 54 -17.51 8.93 4.73
N GLU A 55 -17.96 9.57 3.65
CA GLU A 55 -17.92 11.03 3.54
C GLU A 55 -18.79 11.70 4.62
N GLU A 56 -20.04 11.25 4.74
CA GLU A 56 -21.01 11.73 5.72
C GLU A 56 -20.54 11.51 7.18
N GLU A 57 -19.81 10.42 7.44
CA GLU A 57 -19.24 10.11 8.77
C GLU A 57 -17.84 10.73 9.00
N GLY A 58 -17.35 11.58 8.09
CA GLY A 58 -16.10 12.34 8.22
C GLY A 58 -14.82 11.59 7.84
N PHE A 59 -14.93 10.45 7.17
CA PHE A 59 -13.85 9.60 6.70
C PHE A 59 -13.36 9.97 5.27
N ALA A 60 -13.37 11.26 4.91
CA ALA A 60 -12.94 11.73 3.59
C ALA A 60 -11.46 11.40 3.26
N GLY A 61 -10.62 11.27 4.30
CA GLY A 61 -9.25 10.78 4.19
C GLY A 61 -9.20 9.32 3.73
N CYS A 62 -10.07 8.46 4.25
CA CYS A 62 -10.20 7.06 3.80
C CYS A 62 -10.73 6.93 2.37
N ILE A 63 -11.38 7.95 1.82
CA ILE A 63 -11.83 7.97 0.42
C ILE A 63 -10.67 8.32 -0.51
N ARG A 64 -9.84 9.29 -0.12
CA ARG A 64 -8.67 9.73 -0.92
C ARG A 64 -7.47 8.80 -0.81
N TYR A 65 -7.40 8.04 0.27
CA TYR A 65 -6.30 7.13 0.52
C TYR A 65 -6.30 5.99 -0.49
N GLU A 66 -5.12 5.68 -1.03
CA GLU A 66 -4.87 4.52 -1.88
C GLU A 66 -3.57 3.84 -1.40
N CYS A 67 -3.60 2.51 -1.29
CA CYS A 67 -2.44 1.70 -0.94
C CYS A 67 -1.70 1.15 -2.17
N PHE A 68 -2.29 1.31 -3.36
CA PHE A 68 -1.78 0.84 -4.65
C PHE A 68 -1.39 -0.64 -4.62
N GLY A 69 -2.26 -1.47 -4.05
CA GLY A 69 -2.07 -2.93 -4.01
C GLY A 69 -1.16 -3.46 -2.90
N ALA A 70 -0.53 -2.59 -2.09
CA ALA A 70 0.40 -3.01 -1.05
C ALA A 70 -0.20 -4.03 -0.08
N GLY A 71 -1.46 -3.80 0.33
CA GLY A 71 -2.16 -4.65 1.29
C GLY A 71 -2.38 -6.07 0.78
N GLN A 72 -2.81 -6.24 -0.47
CA GLN A 72 -3.05 -7.58 -1.02
C GLN A 72 -1.73 -8.31 -1.30
N HIS A 73 -0.67 -7.60 -1.70
CA HIS A 73 0.64 -8.23 -1.92
C HIS A 73 1.22 -8.79 -0.63
N VAL A 74 1.12 -8.03 0.48
CA VAL A 74 1.56 -8.53 1.79
C VAL A 74 0.81 -9.80 2.16
N VAL A 75 -0.52 -9.80 2.06
CA VAL A 75 -1.33 -10.95 2.49
C VAL A 75 -1.12 -12.16 1.59
N GLU A 76 -1.36 -12.01 0.29
CA GLU A 76 -1.36 -13.11 -0.67
C GLU A 76 0.06 -13.66 -0.89
N THR A 77 1.05 -12.78 -1.06
CA THR A 77 2.41 -13.18 -1.42
C THR A 77 3.27 -13.44 -0.18
N LEU A 78 3.37 -12.46 0.73
CA LEU A 78 4.33 -12.55 1.83
C LEU A 78 3.82 -13.41 3.00
N PHE A 79 2.50 -13.50 3.17
CA PHE A 79 1.86 -14.27 4.23
C PHE A 79 1.03 -15.45 3.71
N ALA A 80 1.10 -15.77 2.41
CA ALA A 80 0.45 -16.92 1.79
C ALA A 80 -1.07 -17.00 2.08
N GLY A 81 -1.76 -15.85 1.99
CA GLY A 81 -3.21 -15.72 2.20
C GLY A 81 -3.65 -15.83 3.67
N ARG A 82 -2.71 -15.87 4.62
CA ARG A 82 -3.04 -15.94 6.06
C ARG A 82 -3.61 -14.61 6.54
N ASP A 83 -4.48 -14.70 7.54
CA ASP A 83 -5.16 -13.55 8.11
C ASP A 83 -4.94 -13.45 9.64
N TRP A 84 -4.55 -12.26 10.11
CA TRP A 84 -4.31 -12.00 11.52
C TRP A 84 -5.58 -12.16 12.39
N ARG A 85 -6.78 -12.05 11.82
CA ARG A 85 -8.03 -12.28 12.56
C ARG A 85 -8.18 -13.73 13.00
N SER A 86 -7.58 -14.66 12.24
CA SER A 86 -7.54 -16.10 12.59
C SER A 86 -6.29 -16.45 13.41
N ASP A 87 -5.21 -15.68 13.26
CA ASP A 87 -3.98 -15.81 14.05
C ASP A 87 -3.45 -14.43 14.47
N PRO A 88 -3.90 -13.88 15.62
CA PRO A 88 -3.55 -12.52 16.05
C PRO A 88 -2.05 -12.25 16.20
N ALA A 89 -1.23 -13.30 16.37
CA ALA A 89 0.22 -13.15 16.46
C ALA A 89 0.85 -12.64 15.16
N LEU A 90 0.14 -12.73 14.01
CA LEU A 90 0.62 -12.23 12.72
C LEU A 90 0.53 -10.72 12.57
N LEU A 91 -0.35 -10.05 13.32
CA LEU A 91 -0.69 -8.65 13.07
C LEU A 91 0.54 -7.72 13.11
N PRO A 92 1.45 -7.79 14.10
CA PRO A 92 2.62 -6.91 14.14
C PRO A 92 3.50 -7.04 12.89
N ALA A 93 3.81 -8.28 12.48
CA ALA A 93 4.63 -8.53 11.29
C ALA A 93 3.93 -8.10 10.00
N MET A 94 2.60 -8.31 9.89
CA MET A 94 1.83 -7.86 8.73
C MET A 94 1.80 -6.33 8.62
N VAL A 95 1.62 -5.62 9.74
CA VAL A 95 1.64 -4.15 9.79
C VAL A 95 3.01 -3.61 9.39
N GLU A 96 4.10 -4.18 9.93
CA GLU A 96 5.46 -3.82 9.57
C GLU A 96 5.73 -4.00 8.06
N ASN A 97 5.39 -5.18 7.52
CA ASN A 97 5.56 -5.46 6.09
C ASN A 97 4.67 -4.57 5.22
N PHE A 98 3.46 -4.22 5.66
CA PHE A 98 2.60 -3.28 4.95
C PHE A 98 3.18 -1.87 4.89
N LEU A 99 3.73 -1.38 5.99
CA LEU A 99 4.39 -0.07 6.03
C LEU A 99 5.61 -0.03 5.11
N ALA A 100 6.37 -1.13 5.02
CA ALA A 100 7.49 -1.27 4.08
C ALA A 100 7.02 -1.42 2.61
N MET A 101 5.95 -2.16 2.35
CA MET A 101 5.40 -2.37 1.00
C MET A 101 4.79 -1.11 0.41
N ARG A 102 4.19 -0.24 1.24
CA ARG A 102 3.49 0.96 0.77
C ARG A 102 4.30 1.85 -0.17
N PRO A 103 5.52 2.32 0.18
CA PRO A 103 6.33 3.11 -0.73
C PRO A 103 6.81 2.32 -1.96
N VAL A 104 7.03 1.01 -1.86
CA VAL A 104 7.36 0.17 -3.02
C VAL A 104 6.21 0.15 -4.02
N SER A 105 4.98 -0.08 -3.53
CA SER A 105 3.75 -0.08 -4.34
C SER A 105 3.48 1.27 -5.00
N ASP A 106 3.75 2.38 -4.29
CA ASP A 106 3.68 3.73 -4.86
C ASP A 106 4.62 3.89 -6.05
N LEU A 107 5.88 3.48 -5.88
CA LEU A 107 6.87 3.60 -6.95
C LEU A 107 6.57 2.66 -8.12
N LEU A 108 6.03 1.47 -7.87
CA LEU A 108 5.56 0.58 -8.94
C LEU A 108 4.41 1.19 -9.73
N PHE A 109 3.42 1.79 -9.05
CA PHE A 109 2.33 2.51 -9.71
C PHE A 109 2.86 3.66 -10.56
N LEU A 110 3.75 4.48 -10.00
CA LEU A 110 4.37 5.61 -10.70
C LEU A 110 5.27 5.16 -11.86
N ALA A 111 5.98 4.04 -11.73
CA ALA A 111 6.80 3.47 -12.81
C ALA A 111 5.92 3.05 -13.99
N ARG A 112 4.82 2.33 -13.74
CA ARG A 112 3.87 1.95 -14.81
C ARG A 112 3.21 3.14 -15.48
N ARG A 113 2.91 4.19 -14.71
CA ARG A 113 2.38 5.43 -15.28
C ARG A 113 3.43 6.16 -16.13
N ALA A 114 4.71 6.11 -15.76
CA ALA A 114 5.79 6.64 -16.58
C ALA A 114 6.01 5.80 -17.86
N GLU A 115 5.93 4.47 -17.76
CA GLU A 115 5.98 3.55 -18.90
C GLU A 115 4.89 3.83 -19.92
N ALA A 116 3.64 4.02 -19.46
CA ALA A 116 2.50 4.40 -20.31
C ALA A 116 2.71 5.74 -21.04
N ARG A 117 3.69 6.55 -20.59
CA ARG A 117 4.10 7.82 -21.21
C ARG A 117 5.39 7.70 -22.02
N GLY A 118 5.89 6.47 -22.25
CA GLY A 118 7.12 6.19 -22.99
C GLY A 118 8.40 6.29 -22.16
N GLY A 119 8.31 6.25 -20.84
CA GLY A 119 9.48 6.22 -19.95
C GLY A 119 10.08 4.82 -19.82
N GLU A 120 11.40 4.73 -19.88
CA GLU A 120 12.15 3.49 -19.66
C GLU A 120 12.23 3.17 -18.16
N VAL A 121 11.49 2.15 -17.71
CA VAL A 121 11.35 1.82 -16.27
C VAL A 121 11.76 0.40 -15.90
N ALA A 122 12.20 -0.42 -16.85
CA ALA A 122 12.44 -1.85 -16.62
C ALA A 122 13.36 -2.13 -15.43
N ASP A 123 14.50 -1.42 -15.32
CA ASP A 123 15.43 -1.54 -14.17
C ASP A 123 14.78 -1.14 -12.84
N ILE A 124 14.00 -0.05 -12.84
CA ILE A 124 13.31 0.45 -11.64
C ILE A 124 12.28 -0.59 -11.17
N VAL A 125 11.49 -1.13 -12.11
CA VAL A 125 10.47 -2.15 -11.82
C VAL A 125 11.13 -3.43 -11.28
N GLU A 126 12.18 -3.93 -11.95
CA GLU A 126 12.89 -5.15 -11.52
C GLU A 126 13.43 -5.02 -10.10
N ARG A 127 14.02 -3.88 -9.76
CA ARG A 127 14.55 -3.61 -8.41
C ARG A 127 13.44 -3.55 -7.37
N LEU A 128 12.31 -2.90 -7.68
CA LEU A 128 11.16 -2.82 -6.78
C LEU A 128 10.50 -4.20 -6.57
N GLU A 129 10.34 -4.99 -7.62
CA GLU A 129 9.80 -6.35 -7.52
C GLU A 129 10.74 -7.28 -6.75
N THR A 130 12.05 -7.11 -6.90
CA THR A 130 13.06 -7.82 -6.11
C THR A 130 12.93 -7.48 -4.63
N MET A 131 12.81 -6.19 -4.28
CA MET A 131 12.56 -5.76 -2.90
C MET A 131 11.27 -6.39 -2.33
N ALA A 132 10.20 -6.45 -3.11
CA ALA A 132 8.90 -6.97 -2.69
C ALA A 132 8.80 -8.51 -2.69
N SER A 133 9.84 -9.24 -3.07
CA SER A 133 9.78 -10.70 -3.23
C SER A 133 9.81 -11.50 -1.92
N SER A 134 10.29 -10.90 -0.83
CA SER A 134 10.37 -11.52 0.49
C SER A 134 10.16 -10.48 1.59
N ARG A 135 9.87 -10.95 2.82
CA ARG A 135 9.72 -10.06 3.98
C ARG A 135 11.05 -9.41 4.33
N GLU A 136 12.12 -10.19 4.24
CA GLU A 136 13.49 -9.80 4.57
C GLU A 136 13.98 -8.69 3.63
N SER A 137 13.87 -8.90 2.33
CA SER A 137 14.26 -7.90 1.32
C SER A 137 13.41 -6.64 1.43
N LEU A 138 12.12 -6.79 1.72
CA LEU A 138 11.19 -5.68 1.80
C LEU A 138 11.47 -4.78 3.00
N ILE A 139 11.71 -5.38 4.17
CA ILE A 139 12.05 -4.64 5.40
C ILE A 139 13.42 -3.96 5.27
N ALA A 140 14.39 -4.59 4.60
CA ALA A 140 15.68 -3.98 4.33
C ALA A 140 15.55 -2.74 3.43
N ALA A 141 14.58 -2.75 2.51
CA ALA A 141 14.25 -1.65 1.59
C ALA A 141 15.49 -1.08 0.85
N GLU A 142 16.48 -1.94 0.60
CA GLU A 142 17.75 -1.54 0.01
C GLU A 142 17.54 -1.02 -1.41
N GLY A 143 17.97 0.21 -1.65
CA GLY A 143 17.83 0.85 -2.97
C GLY A 143 16.48 1.50 -3.24
N LEU A 144 15.53 1.49 -2.30
CA LEU A 144 14.24 2.18 -2.46
C LEU A 144 14.41 3.68 -2.78
N ALA A 145 15.25 4.37 -2.00
CA ALA A 145 15.55 5.78 -2.22
C ALA A 145 16.27 6.05 -3.55
N SER A 146 16.98 5.07 -4.10
CA SER A 146 17.56 5.18 -5.46
C SER A 146 16.47 5.08 -6.51
N CYS A 147 15.58 4.09 -6.41
CA CYS A 147 14.45 3.95 -7.33
C CYS A 147 13.58 5.22 -7.35
N GLU A 148 13.34 5.83 -6.18
CA GLU A 148 12.64 7.10 -6.08
C GLU A 148 13.37 8.24 -6.82
N ARG A 149 14.69 8.35 -6.65
CA ARG A 149 15.50 9.38 -7.35
C ARG A 149 15.48 9.18 -8.86
N ASP A 150 15.62 7.94 -9.31
CA ASP A 150 15.64 7.56 -10.73
C ASP A 150 14.29 7.86 -11.37
N LEU A 151 13.19 7.49 -10.70
CA LEU A 151 11.83 7.78 -11.16
C LEU A 151 11.53 9.28 -11.18
N ARG A 152 11.96 10.03 -10.16
CA ARG A 152 11.86 11.51 -10.17
C ARG A 152 12.64 12.13 -11.33
N ALA A 153 13.81 11.60 -11.67
CA ALA A 153 14.57 12.06 -12.83
C ALA A 153 13.84 11.78 -14.14
N LEU A 154 13.24 10.60 -14.26
CA LEU A 154 12.42 10.22 -15.41
C LEU A 154 11.21 11.15 -15.58
N TYR A 155 10.45 11.40 -14.51
CA TYR A 155 9.30 12.32 -14.57
C TYR A 155 9.68 13.75 -14.94
N ARG A 156 10.88 14.22 -14.56
CA ARG A 156 11.39 15.53 -15.03
C ARG A 156 11.64 15.55 -16.54
N GLN A 157 12.10 14.43 -17.12
CA GLN A 157 12.33 14.31 -18.56
C GLN A 157 11.02 14.21 -19.35
N LEU A 158 10.04 13.47 -18.81
CA LEU A 158 8.72 13.29 -19.44
C LEU A 158 7.86 14.55 -19.43
N GLY A 159 8.20 15.57 -18.64
CA GLY A 159 7.44 16.83 -18.53
C GLY A 159 6.09 16.67 -17.82
N PRO A 160 5.24 17.72 -17.81
CA PRO A 160 3.89 17.63 -17.27
C PRO A 160 2.99 16.72 -18.13
N GLU A 161 1.93 16.19 -17.53
CA GLU A 161 0.89 15.52 -18.30
C GLU A 161 0.21 16.54 -19.23
N ARG A 162 -0.07 16.12 -20.47
CA ARG A 162 -0.82 16.93 -21.41
C ARG A 162 -2.30 16.57 -21.22
N ASP A 163 -3.07 17.52 -20.72
CA ASP A 163 -4.54 17.44 -20.60
C ASP A 163 -5.21 17.17 -21.97
#